data_AF-A0A7S4HER7-F1
#
_entry.id   AF-A0A7S4HER7-F1
#
_cell.length_a   1.000
_cell.length_b   1.000
_cell.length_c   1.000
_cell.angle_alpha   90.00
_cell.angle_beta   90.00
_cell.angle_gamma   90.00
#
_symmetry.space_group_name_H-M   'P 1'
#
loop_
_entity.id
_entity.type
_entity.pdbx_description
1 polymer ?
#
loop_
_entity_poly.entity_id
_entity_poly.type
_entity_poly.pdbx_seq_one_letter_code
_entity_poly.pdbx_strand_id
1 'polypeptide(L)'
;GALFIGDFEKVTKRIEEGERKIQEKAKMAEALRSKVASTDNPWQALQIKYGNNRGKLFTEEEDRFLVCMTNELGYGKWEELKREVRRSPEFRFDWLFKSRTPIELGRRVDLLIRLILNESKDPAPRGKKEKASASNDAGPSAMEE
;
A
#
# COMPACT_ATOMS: atom_id res chain seq x y z
N GLY A 1 -44.59 -12.60 15.25
CA GLY A 1 -43.24 -12.41 15.85
C GLY A 1 -42.19 -13.03 14.96
N ALA A 2 -40.91 -12.64 15.08
CA ALA A 2 -39.82 -12.99 14.17
C ALA A 2 -39.42 -14.49 14.12
N LEU A 3 -40.12 -15.36 14.85
CA LEU A 3 -39.86 -16.80 14.94
C LEU A 3 -40.46 -17.62 13.77
N PHE A 4 -41.15 -16.99 12.81
CA PHE A 4 -41.87 -17.68 11.71
C PHE A 4 -41.17 -17.59 10.35
N ILE A 5 -39.83 -17.50 10.35
CA ILE A 5 -39.01 -17.59 9.13
C ILE A 5 -37.99 -18.71 9.38
N GLY A 6 -38.25 -19.91 8.84
CA GLY A 6 -37.41 -21.10 9.06
C GLY A 6 -35.97 -20.97 8.56
N ASP A 7 -35.69 -19.94 7.75
CA ASP A 7 -34.36 -19.59 7.25
C ASP A 7 -33.74 -18.37 7.95
N PHE A 8 -34.34 -17.84 9.04
CA PHE A 8 -33.88 -16.61 9.71
C PHE A 8 -32.39 -16.67 10.05
N GLU A 9 -31.91 -17.73 10.70
CA GLU A 9 -30.48 -17.89 11.00
C GLU A 9 -29.58 -17.91 9.76
N LYS A 10 -30.06 -18.48 8.64
CA LYS A 10 -29.30 -18.55 7.38
C LYS A 10 -29.22 -17.16 6.73
N VAL A 11 -30.31 -16.38 6.82
CA VAL A 11 -30.35 -14.99 6.35
C VAL A 11 -29.44 -14.12 7.21
N THR A 12 -29.53 -14.21 8.54
CA THR A 12 -28.65 -13.47 9.47
C THR A 12 -27.17 -13.77 9.22
N LYS A 13 -26.77 -15.04 9.13
CA LYS A 13 -25.38 -15.43 8.81
C LYS A 13 -24.89 -14.88 7.46
N ARG A 14 -25.76 -14.81 6.44
CA ARG A 14 -25.43 -14.20 5.14
C ARG A 14 -25.26 -12.69 5.22
N ILE A 15 -26.05 -12.01 6.05
CA ILE A 15 -25.93 -10.57 6.32
C ILE A 15 -24.60 -10.30 7.04
N GLU A 16 -24.32 -11.00 8.14
CA GLU A 16 -23.06 -10.88 8.90
C GLU A 16 -21.83 -11.13 8.03
N GLU A 17 -21.86 -12.15 7.16
CA GLU A 17 -20.79 -12.38 6.20
C GLU A 17 -20.64 -11.25 5.15
N GLY A 18 -21.76 -10.68 4.70
CA GLY A 18 -21.79 -9.57 3.76
C GLY A 18 -21.19 -8.31 4.37
N GLU A 19 -21.63 -7.95 5.58
CA GLU A 19 -21.12 -6.82 6.35
C GLU A 19 -19.62 -6.97 6.65
N ARG A 20 -19.17 -8.16 7.07
CA ARG A 20 -17.74 -8.44 7.29
C ARG A 20 -16.91 -8.21 6.02
N LYS A 21 -17.39 -8.66 4.84
CA LYS A 21 -16.72 -8.46 3.55
C LYS A 21 -16.70 -6.99 3.13
N ILE A 22 -17.73 -6.20 3.47
CA ILE A 22 -17.79 -4.75 3.20
C ILE A 22 -16.80 -4.00 4.11
N GLN A 23 -16.80 -4.30 5.41
CA GLN A 23 -15.87 -3.71 6.39
C GLN A 23 -14.41 -4.03 6.04
N GLU A 24 -14.11 -5.26 5.62
CA GLU A 24 -12.78 -5.67 5.19
C GLU A 24 -12.29 -4.86 3.97
N LYS A 25 -13.13 -4.71 2.94
CA LYS A 25 -12.82 -3.85 1.77
C LYS A 25 -12.59 -2.39 2.15
N ALA A 26 -13.42 -1.84 3.04
CA ALA A 26 -13.28 -0.46 3.51
C ALA A 26 -11.93 -0.24 4.21
N LYS A 27 -11.56 -1.16 5.11
CA LYS A 27 -10.29 -1.17 5.85
C LYS A 27 -9.07 -1.33 4.91
N MET A 28 -9.18 -2.19 3.90
CA MET A 28 -8.12 -2.36 2.89
C MET A 28 -7.90 -1.07 2.08
N ALA A 29 -8.98 -0.41 1.65
CA ALA A 29 -8.90 0.86 0.93
C ALA A 29 -8.38 2.01 1.82
N GLU A 30 -8.71 2.02 3.11
CA GLU A 30 -8.18 2.98 4.08
C GLU A 30 -6.67 2.80 4.32
N ALA A 31 -6.20 1.56 4.45
CA ALA A 31 -4.77 1.26 4.59
C ALA A 31 -3.95 1.72 3.38
N LEU A 32 -4.47 1.52 2.17
CA LEU A 32 -3.87 2.06 0.94
C LEU A 32 -3.81 3.59 0.96
N ARG A 33 -4.94 4.27 1.22
CA ARG A 33 -4.99 5.75 1.30
C ARG A 33 -4.00 6.30 2.31
N SER A 34 -3.94 5.71 3.51
CA SER A 34 -3.04 6.12 4.59
C SER A 34 -1.57 5.97 4.19
N LYS A 35 -1.18 4.84 3.59
CA LYS A 35 0.20 4.59 3.16
C LYS A 35 0.65 5.46 1.98
N VAL A 36 -0.25 5.74 1.04
CA VAL A 36 0.00 6.63 -0.09
C VAL A 36 0.13 8.09 0.41
N ALA A 37 -0.77 8.53 1.29
CA ALA A 37 -0.74 9.88 1.87
C ALA A 37 0.43 10.13 2.85
N SER A 38 1.01 9.08 3.44
CA SER A 38 2.17 9.19 4.34
C SER A 38 3.52 9.27 3.63
N THR A 39 3.55 9.32 2.30
CA THR A 39 4.78 9.30 1.50
C THR A 39 4.77 10.46 0.50
N ASP A 40 5.78 11.33 0.57
CA ASP A 40 6.00 12.35 -0.46
C ASP A 40 6.40 11.68 -1.79
N ASN A 41 5.67 12.01 -2.87
CA ASN A 41 5.80 11.38 -4.18
C ASN A 41 5.71 9.83 -4.16
N PRO A 42 4.52 9.27 -3.89
CA PRO A 42 4.35 7.83 -3.63
C PRO A 42 4.75 6.95 -4.82
N TRP A 43 4.55 7.44 -6.06
CA TRP A 43 4.93 6.75 -7.30
C TRP A 43 6.43 6.44 -7.42
N GLN A 44 7.30 7.17 -6.71
CA GLN A 44 8.75 6.95 -6.73
C GLN A 44 9.28 6.50 -5.36
N ALA A 45 8.72 7.00 -4.26
CA ALA A 45 9.29 6.83 -2.92
C ALA A 45 8.58 5.80 -2.02
N LEU A 46 7.38 5.30 -2.36
CA LEU A 46 6.61 4.41 -1.45
C LEU A 46 7.28 3.04 -1.26
N GLN A 47 7.88 2.84 -0.08
CA GLN A 47 8.51 1.58 0.32
C GLN A 47 7.58 0.71 1.18
N ILE A 48 7.66 -0.61 0.99
CA ILE A 48 6.87 -1.61 1.71
C ILE A 48 7.82 -2.53 2.49
N LYS A 49 7.53 -2.78 3.78
CA LYS A 49 8.31 -3.71 4.60
C LYS A 49 7.90 -5.16 4.30
N TYR A 50 8.65 -5.83 3.43
CA TYR A 50 8.32 -7.19 2.98
C TYR A 50 8.55 -8.31 4.02
N GLY A 51 9.57 -8.18 4.87
CA GLY A 51 10.10 -9.32 5.62
C GLY A 51 10.40 -10.49 4.67
N ASN A 52 9.92 -11.69 4.99
CA ASN A 52 10.11 -12.89 4.17
C ASN A 52 9.20 -12.94 2.91
N ASN A 53 8.32 -11.96 2.69
CA ASN A 53 7.27 -12.01 1.65
C ASN A 53 7.63 -11.31 0.32
N ARG A 54 8.88 -10.86 0.14
CA ARG A 54 9.31 -10.12 -1.06
C ARG A 54 9.00 -10.90 -2.35
N GLY A 55 9.37 -12.18 -2.39
CA GLY A 55 9.22 -13.04 -3.56
C GLY A 55 10.19 -12.70 -4.70
N LYS A 56 10.15 -13.50 -5.77
CA LYS A 56 10.93 -13.28 -7.02
C LYS A 56 10.06 -12.90 -8.23
N LEU A 57 8.74 -12.78 -8.05
CA LEU A 57 7.77 -12.69 -9.15
C LEU A 57 7.28 -11.26 -9.45
N PHE A 58 7.59 -10.32 -8.57
CA PHE A 58 7.29 -8.90 -8.64
C PHE A 58 8.47 -8.12 -8.02
N THR A 59 8.85 -7.01 -8.63
CA THR A 59 9.83 -6.04 -8.13
C THR A 59 9.17 -5.00 -7.20
N GLU A 60 10.00 -4.19 -6.52
CA GLU A 60 9.48 -3.07 -5.72
C GLU A 60 8.77 -2.01 -6.57
N GLU A 61 9.19 -1.82 -7.82
CA GLU A 61 8.62 -0.83 -8.74
C GLU A 61 7.22 -1.27 -9.18
N GLU A 62 7.05 -2.54 -9.54
CA GLU A 62 5.75 -3.16 -9.78
C GLU A 62 4.83 -3.06 -8.56
N ASP A 63 5.30 -3.43 -7.37
CA ASP A 63 4.50 -3.40 -6.14
C ASP A 63 4.05 -1.99 -5.75
N ARG A 64 4.95 -1.00 -5.92
CA ARG A 64 4.68 0.42 -5.70
C ARG A 64 3.61 0.93 -6.65
N PHE A 65 3.72 0.59 -7.94
CA PHE A 65 2.70 0.90 -8.94
C PHE A 65 1.35 0.24 -8.60
N LEU A 66 1.35 -1.05 -8.21
CA LEU A 66 0.12 -1.75 -7.83
C LEU A 66 -0.57 -1.09 -6.63
N VAL A 67 0.17 -0.66 -5.61
CA VAL A 67 -0.38 0.05 -4.44
C VAL A 67 -0.95 1.41 -4.82
N CYS A 68 -0.19 2.24 -5.55
CA CYS A 68 -0.63 3.58 -5.94
C CYS A 68 -1.84 3.53 -6.90
N MET A 69 -1.76 2.69 -7.94
CA MET A 69 -2.83 2.56 -8.94
C MET A 69 -4.10 1.91 -8.35
N THR A 70 -3.99 0.97 -7.40
CA THR A 70 -5.17 0.45 -6.69
C THR A 70 -5.82 1.51 -5.80
N ASN A 71 -5.02 2.43 -5.22
CA ASN A 71 -5.55 3.54 -4.45
C ASN A 71 -6.35 4.53 -5.32
N GLU A 72 -5.89 4.82 -6.54
CA GLU A 72 -6.60 5.71 -7.49
C GLU A 72 -7.85 5.05 -8.11
N LEU A 73 -7.75 3.81 -8.58
CA LEU A 73 -8.88 3.10 -9.20
C LEU A 73 -9.93 2.64 -8.18
N GLY A 74 -9.48 2.28 -6.97
CA GLY A 74 -10.28 1.63 -5.94
C GLY A 74 -10.07 0.11 -5.88
N TYR A 75 -10.09 -0.43 -4.65
CA TYR A 75 -9.88 -1.86 -4.38
C TYR A 75 -10.91 -2.75 -5.09
N GLY A 76 -10.43 -3.84 -5.70
CA GLY A 76 -11.26 -4.81 -6.42
C GLY A 76 -11.37 -4.60 -7.93
N LYS A 77 -10.93 -3.46 -8.47
CA LYS A 77 -11.00 -3.14 -9.91
C LYS A 77 -9.85 -3.75 -10.73
N TRP A 78 -9.65 -5.05 -10.61
CA TRP A 78 -8.46 -5.74 -11.14
C TRP A 78 -8.31 -5.69 -12.66
N GLU A 79 -9.41 -5.62 -13.41
CA GLU A 79 -9.38 -5.46 -14.87
C GLU A 79 -8.93 -4.06 -15.30
N GLU A 80 -9.30 -3.02 -14.55
CA GLU A 80 -8.83 -1.65 -14.78
C GLU A 80 -7.35 -1.53 -14.42
N LEU A 81 -6.94 -2.12 -13.29
CA LEU A 81 -5.54 -2.20 -12.87
C LEU A 81 -4.66 -2.89 -13.92
N LYS A 82 -5.11 -4.03 -14.45
CA LYS A 82 -4.41 -4.75 -15.53
C LYS A 82 -4.33 -3.94 -16.83
N ARG A 83 -5.36 -3.16 -17.15
CA ARG A 83 -5.36 -2.25 -18.31
C ARG A 83 -4.28 -1.18 -18.15
N GLU A 84 -4.13 -0.63 -16.94
CA GLU A 84 -3.19 0.46 -16.68
C GLU A 84 -1.74 -0.02 -16.57
N VAL A 85 -1.48 -1.21 -16.00
CA VAL A 85 -0.18 -1.91 -16.10
C VAL A 85 0.31 -2.03 -17.56
N ARG A 86 -0.61 -2.25 -18.51
CA ARG A 86 -0.26 -2.38 -19.94
C ARG A 86 -0.04 -1.05 -20.65
N ARG A 87 -0.65 0.03 -20.16
CA ARG A 87 -0.53 1.39 -20.70
C ARG A 87 0.69 2.13 -20.17
N SER A 88 1.10 1.87 -18.93
CA SER A 88 2.27 2.52 -18.34
C SER A 88 3.51 2.32 -19.22
N PRO A 89 4.23 3.41 -19.56
CA PRO A 89 5.45 3.34 -20.36
C PRO A 89 6.63 2.76 -19.55
N GLU A 90 6.59 2.80 -18.21
CA GLU A 90 7.63 2.27 -17.33
C GLU A 90 7.80 0.76 -17.58
N PHE A 91 6.68 0.03 -17.64
CA PHE A 91 6.66 -1.41 -17.92
C PHE A 91 6.72 -1.71 -19.43
N ARG A 92 7.23 -0.81 -20.29
CA ARG A 92 7.25 -1.02 -21.76
C ARG A 92 7.82 -2.39 -22.15
N PHE A 93 8.94 -2.76 -21.55
CA PHE A 93 9.68 -3.99 -21.82
C PHE A 93 9.47 -5.10 -20.78
N ASP A 94 8.71 -4.84 -19.72
CA ASP A 94 8.38 -5.86 -18.71
C ASP A 94 7.20 -6.72 -19.19
N TRP A 95 7.54 -7.76 -19.95
CA TRP A 95 6.61 -8.76 -20.41
C TRP A 95 6.06 -9.63 -19.28
N LEU A 96 6.81 -9.81 -18.19
CA LEU A 96 6.40 -10.68 -17.08
C LEU A 96 5.27 -10.03 -16.29
N PHE A 97 5.40 -8.76 -15.93
CA PHE A 97 4.35 -8.00 -15.24
C PHE A 97 3.11 -7.82 -16.14
N LYS A 98 3.30 -7.52 -17.43
CA LYS A 98 2.22 -7.42 -18.42
C LYS A 98 1.49 -8.73 -18.72
N SER A 99 2.12 -9.88 -18.44
CA SER A 99 1.50 -11.21 -18.59
C SER A 99 0.43 -11.47 -17.52
N ARG A 100 0.59 -10.91 -16.32
CA ARG A 100 -0.20 -11.25 -15.12
C ARG A 100 -1.70 -11.12 -15.35
N THR A 101 -2.44 -12.09 -14.83
CA THR A 101 -3.91 -12.06 -14.79
C THR A 101 -4.43 -11.06 -13.74
N PRO A 102 -5.65 -10.54 -13.90
CA PRO A 102 -6.28 -9.67 -12.88
C PRO A 102 -6.31 -10.35 -11.50
N ILE A 103 -6.49 -11.67 -11.48
CA ILE A 103 -6.53 -12.49 -10.26
C ILE A 103 -5.15 -12.56 -9.58
N GLU A 104 -4.06 -12.70 -10.34
CA GLU A 104 -2.70 -12.65 -9.79
C GLU A 104 -2.36 -11.25 -9.26
N LEU A 105 -2.74 -10.18 -9.98
CA LEU A 105 -2.53 -8.81 -9.51
C LEU A 105 -3.31 -8.54 -8.21
N GLY A 106 -4.59 -8.94 -8.15
CA GLY A 106 -5.40 -8.85 -6.93
C GLY A 106 -4.76 -9.60 -5.76
N ARG A 107 -4.33 -10.85 -5.96
CA ARG A 107 -3.62 -11.64 -4.92
C ARG A 107 -2.32 -10.99 -4.45
N ARG A 108 -1.57 -10.30 -5.34
CA ARG A 108 -0.37 -9.55 -4.95
C ARG A 108 -0.77 -8.32 -4.13
N VAL A 109 -1.75 -7.54 -4.58
CA VAL A 109 -2.31 -6.40 -3.83
C VAL A 109 -2.78 -6.82 -2.42
N ASP A 110 -3.50 -7.94 -2.28
CA ASP A 110 -3.96 -8.47 -0.99
C ASP A 110 -2.81 -8.85 -0.05
N LEU A 111 -1.66 -9.27 -0.59
CA LEU A 111 -0.43 -9.47 0.17
C LEU A 111 0.18 -8.13 0.60
N LEU A 112 0.32 -7.18 -0.32
CA LEU A 112 0.91 -5.86 -0.04
C LEU A 112 0.11 -5.08 1.01
N ILE A 113 -1.22 -5.11 0.93
CA ILE A 113 -2.11 -4.48 1.92
C ILE A 113 -1.95 -5.12 3.30
N ARG A 114 -1.78 -6.45 3.39
CA ARG A 114 -1.50 -7.13 4.68
C ARG A 114 -0.15 -6.73 5.27
N LEU A 115 0.87 -6.55 4.43
CA LEU A 115 2.19 -6.05 4.87
C LEU A 115 2.09 -4.60 5.40
N ILE A 116 1.39 -3.72 4.67
CA ILE A 116 1.12 -2.34 5.07
C ILE A 116 0.33 -2.29 6.39
N LEU A 117 -0.73 -3.09 6.52
CA LEU A 117 -1.54 -3.20 7.74
C LEU A 117 -0.75 -3.74 8.94
N ASN A 118 0.29 -4.55 8.72
CA ASN A 118 1.16 -4.99 9.81
C ASN A 118 2.17 -3.89 10.18
N GLU A 119 2.78 -3.25 9.18
CA GLU A 119 3.66 -2.09 9.40
C GLU A 119 2.97 -0.96 10.17
N SER A 120 1.68 -0.70 9.92
CA SER A 120 0.92 0.31 10.66
C SER A 120 0.63 -0.04 12.13
N LYS A 121 0.73 -1.30 12.53
CA LYS A 121 0.56 -1.75 13.93
C LYS A 121 1.84 -1.65 14.76
N ASP A 122 2.99 -1.72 14.09
CA ASP A 122 4.31 -1.55 14.70
C ASP A 122 4.80 -0.12 14.43
N PRO A 123 4.36 0.89 15.23
CA PRO A 123 4.83 2.25 15.05
C PRO A 123 6.35 2.29 15.26
N ALA A 124 7.09 2.49 14.17
CA ALA A 124 8.52 2.73 14.25
C ALA A 124 8.78 3.90 15.21
N PRO A 125 9.81 3.81 16.08
CA PRO A 125 10.07 4.85 17.07
C PRO A 125 10.35 6.18 16.36
N ARG A 126 9.44 7.16 16.55
CA ARG A 126 9.58 8.53 16.04
C ARG A 126 10.80 9.17 16.70
N GLY A 127 11.97 9.11 16.05
CA GLY A 127 13.22 9.24 16.82
C GLY A 127 14.50 9.63 16.09
N LYS A 128 14.45 10.38 14.99
CA LYS A 128 15.57 11.27 14.59
C LYS A 128 15.03 12.59 14.03
N LYS A 129 14.63 13.50 14.93
CA LYS A 129 14.71 14.93 14.62
C LYS A 129 16.18 15.30 14.44
N GLU A 130 16.47 16.14 13.45
CA GLU A 130 17.78 16.73 13.27
C GLU A 130 18.21 17.45 14.54
N LYS A 131 19.38 17.10 15.09
CA LYS A 131 20.07 17.99 16.03
C LYS A 131 20.80 19.04 15.21
N ALA A 132 20.14 20.17 14.99
CA ALA A 132 20.84 21.41 14.70
C ALA A 132 21.74 21.73 15.90
N SER A 133 23.05 21.60 15.72
CA SER A 133 24.07 22.13 16.63
C SER A 133 24.60 23.43 16.04
N ALA A 134 23.99 24.55 16.43
CA ALA A 134 24.52 25.89 16.23
C ALA A 134 25.26 26.37 17.50
N SER A 135 26.09 27.41 17.36
CA SER A 135 27.02 27.98 18.37
C SER A 135 28.21 27.05 18.75
N ASN A 136 29.46 27.49 18.97
CA ASN A 136 30.13 28.81 18.92
C ASN A 136 31.68 28.53 18.86
N ASP A 137 32.62 29.40 18.49
CA ASP A 137 32.66 30.79 17.97
C ASP A 137 34.08 31.09 17.39
N ALA A 138 34.36 32.34 17.01
CA ALA A 138 35.68 32.99 16.85
C ALA A 138 36.65 32.52 15.74
N GLY A 139 36.86 33.39 14.74
CA GLY A 139 38.10 33.44 13.96
C GLY A 139 39.05 34.52 14.50
N PRO A 140 40.29 34.62 14.00
CA PRO A 140 41.06 35.85 14.06
C PRO A 140 41.36 36.45 12.67
N SER A 141 41.59 37.77 12.68
CA SER A 141 41.89 38.60 11.51
C SER A 141 43.21 38.24 10.84
N ALA A 142 43.33 38.59 9.56
CA ALA A 142 44.61 38.75 8.89
C ALA A 142 45.46 39.84 9.57
N MET A 143 46.79 39.67 9.51
CA MET A 143 47.76 40.76 9.51
C MET A 143 49.00 40.32 8.73
N GLU A 144 49.57 41.26 7.99
CA GLU A 144 50.70 41.07 7.06
C GLU A 144 52.05 41.15 7.77
N GLU A 145 53.04 40.36 7.34
CA GLU A 145 54.43 40.75 7.05
C GLU A 145 55.11 39.67 6.18
#